data_AF-A0A3D8VPM9-F1
#
_entry.id   AF-A0A3D8VPM9-F1
#
_cell.length_a   1.000
_cell.length_b   1.000
_cell.length_c   1.000
_cell.angle_alpha   90.00
_cell.angle_beta   90.00
_cell.angle_gamma   90.00
#
_symmetry.space_group_name_H-M   'P 1'
#
loop_
_entity.id
_entity.type
_entity.pdbx_description
1 polymer ?
#
loop_
_entity_poly.entity_id
_entity_poly.type
_entity_poly.pdbx_seq_one_letter_code
_entity_poly.pdbx_strand_id
1 'polypeptide(L)'
;MKSQLGDGIMSSWTTVEESEPDLPQQVLQYEDEIETYAEQEGIGEYKDILLALMMQESGGRGDDPMQASESHCGEVGCIGNPELSIEQGVAYFAKTLERSDGDVKLALQSYNFGAGFIDFVMNNGGKYTQDLAIEFSSKKYEELKHTGKYSCIREEAEQYDACYGDIYYVDAVLDHYEEDGDLIASSS
;
A
#
# COMPACT_ATOMS: atom_id res chain seq x y z
N MET A 1 -50.59 2.30 48.01
CA MET A 1 -50.10 3.47 47.23
C MET A 1 -48.74 3.09 46.65
N LYS A 2 -48.42 3.57 45.42
CA LYS A 2 -47.08 3.86 44.84
C LYS A 2 -45.88 2.97 45.25
N SER A 3 -45.31 2.11 44.38
CA SER A 3 -44.44 2.40 43.19
C SER A 3 -43.05 2.96 43.57
N GLN A 4 -41.91 2.65 42.94
CA GLN A 4 -41.52 1.74 41.83
C GLN A 4 -39.97 1.74 41.70
N LEU A 5 -39.35 0.69 41.11
CA LEU A 5 -37.99 0.67 40.51
C LEU A 5 -36.81 1.01 41.48
N GLY A 6 -35.51 0.82 41.18
CA GLY A 6 -34.82 0.13 40.07
C GLY A 6 -33.32 0.54 40.02
N ASP A 7 -32.33 -0.23 39.52
CA ASP A 7 -32.34 -1.65 39.10
C ASP A 7 -31.05 -2.42 39.54
N GLY A 8 -29.90 -2.55 38.85
CA GLY A 8 -29.48 -2.07 37.52
C GLY A 8 -27.99 -2.27 37.15
N ILE A 9 -27.26 -3.32 37.62
CA ILE A 9 -25.78 -3.46 37.41
C ILE A 9 -25.37 -4.02 36.03
N MET A 10 -25.34 -3.16 35.00
CA MET A 10 -24.63 -3.48 33.75
C MET A 10 -23.12 -3.27 33.93
N SER A 11 -22.34 -4.33 33.72
CA SER A 11 -20.88 -4.20 33.56
C SER A 11 -20.60 -3.45 32.27
N SER A 12 -19.80 -2.39 32.35
CA SER A 12 -19.33 -1.67 31.17
C SER A 12 -18.38 -2.57 30.39
N TRP A 13 -18.85 -3.11 29.26
CA TRP A 13 -17.98 -3.60 28.22
C TRP A 13 -17.53 -2.36 27.45
N THR A 14 -16.29 -1.92 27.69
CA THR A 14 -15.64 -0.99 26.77
C THR A 14 -15.50 -1.73 25.45
N THR A 15 -16.26 -1.29 24.44
CA THR A 15 -15.91 -1.58 23.04
C THR A 15 -14.52 -1.02 22.83
N VAL A 16 -13.56 -1.88 22.50
CA VAL A 16 -12.34 -1.42 21.87
C VAL A 16 -12.79 -1.03 20.46
N GLU A 17 -12.94 0.27 20.23
CA GLU A 17 -13.00 0.78 18.88
C GLU A 17 -11.57 0.62 18.34
N GLU A 18 -11.43 -0.19 17.29
CA GLU A 18 -10.19 -0.26 16.53
C GLU A 18 -9.94 1.14 15.96
N SER A 19 -8.72 1.65 16.10
CA SER A 19 -8.37 2.98 15.66
C SER A 19 -8.29 3.00 14.13
N GLU A 20 -9.39 3.40 13.49
CA GLU A 20 -9.41 3.74 12.08
C GLU A 20 -8.33 4.79 11.78
N PRO A 21 -7.62 4.68 10.63
CA PRO A 21 -6.47 5.53 10.32
C PRO A 21 -6.86 7.02 10.18
N ASP A 22 -6.04 7.94 10.71
CA ASP A 22 -6.19 9.42 10.61
C ASP A 22 -5.73 9.93 9.22
N LEU A 23 -5.94 9.11 8.20
CA LEU A 23 -5.71 9.45 6.81
C LEU A 23 -6.61 10.61 6.38
N PRO A 24 -6.16 11.48 5.46
CA PRO A 24 -6.99 12.57 4.99
C PRO A 24 -8.27 12.04 4.36
N GLN A 25 -9.39 12.74 4.56
CA GLN A 25 -10.71 12.39 4.01
C GLN A 25 -10.72 12.11 2.48
N GLN A 26 -9.70 12.56 1.74
CA GLN A 26 -9.50 12.26 0.32
C GLN A 26 -9.16 10.79 0.04
N VAL A 27 -8.59 10.07 1.03
CA VAL A 27 -8.37 8.62 1.00
C VAL A 27 -9.55 7.89 1.64
N LEU A 28 -9.97 8.29 2.86
CA LEU A 28 -11.09 7.65 3.58
C LEU A 28 -12.45 7.70 2.84
N GLN A 29 -12.63 8.59 1.85
CA GLN A 29 -13.81 8.57 0.97
C GLN A 29 -13.90 7.34 0.04
N TYR A 30 -12.89 6.47 0.05
CA TYR A 30 -12.78 5.25 -0.76
C TYR A 30 -12.66 3.97 0.09
N GLU A 31 -12.89 4.07 1.41
CA GLU A 31 -12.71 2.95 2.34
C GLU A 31 -13.72 1.83 2.10
N ASP A 32 -15.01 2.15 1.97
CA ASP A 32 -16.07 1.19 1.61
C ASP A 32 -15.72 0.44 0.31
N GLU A 33 -15.22 1.14 -0.72
CA GLU A 33 -14.81 0.52 -1.98
C GLU A 33 -13.54 -0.35 -1.82
N ILE A 34 -12.51 0.12 -1.11
CA ILE A 34 -11.27 -0.65 -0.86
C ILE A 34 -11.60 -1.94 -0.10
N GLU A 35 -12.40 -1.87 0.96
CA GLU A 35 -12.85 -3.05 1.71
C GLU A 35 -13.65 -4.00 0.81
N THR A 36 -14.60 -3.47 0.04
CA THR A 36 -15.43 -4.25 -0.90
C THR A 36 -14.60 -5.03 -1.92
N TYR A 37 -13.53 -4.45 -2.47
CA TYR A 37 -12.64 -5.18 -3.39
C TYR A 37 -11.63 -6.08 -2.67
N ALA A 38 -11.16 -5.69 -1.47
CA ALA A 38 -10.24 -6.49 -0.69
C ALA A 38 -10.89 -7.79 -0.17
N GLU A 39 -12.16 -7.75 0.23
CA GLU A 39 -12.95 -8.96 0.52
C GLU A 39 -13.08 -9.89 -0.70
N GLN A 40 -13.33 -9.32 -1.90
CA GLN A 40 -13.50 -10.10 -3.14
C GLN A 40 -12.22 -10.83 -3.56
N GLU A 41 -11.07 -10.19 -3.43
CA GLU A 41 -9.74 -10.78 -3.68
C GLU A 41 -9.22 -11.62 -2.50
N GLY A 42 -9.98 -11.71 -1.40
CA GLY A 42 -9.64 -12.53 -0.22
C GLY A 42 -8.54 -11.95 0.67
N ILE A 43 -8.27 -10.65 0.56
CA ILE A 43 -7.21 -9.90 1.27
C ILE A 43 -7.78 -8.79 2.17
N GLY A 44 -9.00 -8.94 2.69
CA GLY A 44 -9.67 -7.94 3.54
C GLY A 44 -8.87 -7.51 4.78
N GLU A 45 -8.04 -8.40 5.34
CA GLU A 45 -7.13 -8.05 6.47
C GLU A 45 -6.01 -7.06 6.10
N TYR A 46 -5.88 -6.69 4.83
CA TYR A 46 -4.92 -5.70 4.31
C TYR A 46 -5.57 -4.37 3.91
N LYS A 47 -6.85 -4.10 4.29
CA LYS A 47 -7.59 -2.86 4.00
C LYS A 47 -6.75 -1.59 4.30
N ASP A 48 -6.18 -1.52 5.49
CA ASP A 48 -5.44 -0.34 5.97
C ASP A 48 -4.11 -0.15 5.19
N ILE A 49 -3.47 -1.24 4.79
CA ILE A 49 -2.27 -1.23 3.93
C ILE A 49 -2.63 -0.76 2.51
N LEU A 50 -3.82 -1.08 2.01
CA LEU A 50 -4.33 -0.58 0.72
C LEU A 50 -4.70 0.92 0.78
N LEU A 51 -5.23 1.39 1.92
CA LEU A 51 -5.48 2.81 2.18
C LEU A 51 -4.15 3.60 2.25
N ALA A 52 -3.15 3.08 2.98
CA ALA A 52 -1.80 3.64 3.04
C ALA A 52 -1.10 3.67 1.67
N LEU A 53 -1.30 2.62 0.85
CA LEU A 53 -0.82 2.55 -0.54
C LEU A 53 -1.48 3.66 -1.39
N MET A 54 -2.81 3.83 -1.34
CA MET A 54 -3.50 4.94 -2.03
C MET A 54 -3.00 6.31 -1.57
N MET A 55 -2.68 6.45 -0.29
CA MET A 55 -2.12 7.68 0.27
C MET A 55 -0.76 8.02 -0.37
N GLN A 56 0.13 7.03 -0.50
CA GLN A 56 1.43 7.18 -1.14
C GLN A 56 1.34 7.41 -2.66
N GLU A 57 0.43 6.73 -3.38
CA GLU A 57 0.30 6.85 -4.85
C GLU A 57 -0.32 8.18 -5.31
N SER A 58 -1.29 8.73 -4.56
CA SER A 58 -1.97 9.97 -4.95
C SER A 58 -2.45 10.86 -3.80
N GLY A 59 -2.56 10.31 -2.58
CA GLY A 59 -3.33 10.92 -1.49
C GLY A 59 -4.84 10.91 -1.74
N GLY A 60 -5.33 9.90 -2.48
CA GLY A 60 -6.73 9.75 -2.88
C GLY A 60 -7.18 10.82 -3.89
N ARG A 61 -6.39 11.06 -4.94
CA ARG A 61 -6.59 12.19 -5.88
C ARG A 61 -6.58 11.77 -7.35
N GLY A 62 -7.41 12.44 -8.13
CA GLY A 62 -7.51 12.27 -9.58
C GLY A 62 -8.40 11.09 -9.98
N ASP A 63 -8.37 10.75 -11.26
CA ASP A 63 -9.22 9.69 -11.83
C ASP A 63 -8.58 8.28 -11.73
N ASP A 64 -7.34 8.19 -11.23
CA ASP A 64 -6.58 6.95 -10.98
C ASP A 64 -5.86 7.02 -9.61
N PRO A 65 -6.59 7.05 -8.48
CA PRO A 65 -6.02 7.26 -7.14
C PRO A 65 -5.04 6.16 -6.67
N MET A 66 -5.12 4.94 -7.22
CA MET A 66 -4.17 3.84 -6.95
C MET A 66 -2.98 3.80 -7.94
N GLN A 67 -2.91 4.74 -8.89
CA GLN A 67 -1.98 4.73 -10.04
C GLN A 67 -1.94 3.39 -10.81
N ALA A 68 -3.08 2.70 -10.85
CA ALA A 68 -3.19 1.33 -11.33
C ALA A 68 -3.07 1.20 -12.86
N SER A 69 -3.10 2.32 -13.62
CA SER A 69 -3.07 2.32 -15.10
C SER A 69 -1.96 1.48 -15.72
N GLU A 70 -0.72 1.54 -15.22
CA GLU A 70 0.39 0.76 -15.80
C GLU A 70 0.19 -0.76 -15.61
N SER A 71 -0.46 -1.19 -14.52
CA SER A 71 -0.84 -2.60 -14.30
C SER A 71 -1.99 -3.05 -15.20
N HIS A 72 -2.87 -2.12 -15.59
CA HIS A 72 -4.07 -2.37 -16.39
C HIS A 72 -3.79 -2.45 -17.90
N CYS A 73 -3.11 -1.44 -18.43
CA CYS A 73 -3.00 -1.18 -19.87
C CYS A 73 -1.55 -0.98 -20.35
N GLY A 74 -0.59 -0.79 -19.43
CA GLY A 74 0.81 -0.52 -19.74
C GLY A 74 1.15 0.93 -20.11
N GLU A 75 0.23 1.88 -19.89
CA GLU A 75 0.45 3.33 -20.11
C GLU A 75 -0.13 4.14 -18.93
N VAL A 76 0.61 5.15 -18.46
CA VAL A 76 0.19 6.01 -17.33
C VAL A 76 -1.06 6.82 -17.68
N GLY A 77 -2.05 6.84 -16.77
CA GLY A 77 -3.26 7.66 -16.90
C GLY A 77 -4.27 7.19 -17.94
N CYS A 78 -4.32 5.88 -18.23
CA CYS A 78 -5.36 5.29 -19.09
C CYS A 78 -6.67 5.02 -18.33
N ILE A 79 -6.62 4.87 -17.00
CA ILE A 79 -7.80 4.80 -16.14
C ILE A 79 -8.32 6.22 -15.92
N GLY A 80 -9.60 6.41 -16.26
CA GLY A 80 -10.34 7.67 -16.08
C GLY A 80 -11.56 7.50 -15.18
N ASN A 81 -11.44 6.67 -14.15
CA ASN A 81 -12.51 6.27 -13.24
C ASN A 81 -11.92 5.70 -11.93
N PRO A 82 -12.18 6.34 -10.76
CA PRO A 82 -11.62 5.88 -9.48
C PRO A 82 -12.02 4.47 -9.04
N GLU A 83 -13.25 4.03 -9.32
CA GLU A 83 -13.74 2.68 -8.97
C GLU A 83 -12.91 1.58 -9.66
N LEU A 84 -12.63 1.74 -10.96
CA LEU A 84 -11.74 0.87 -11.75
C LEU A 84 -10.27 0.95 -11.28
N SER A 85 -9.82 2.12 -10.80
CA SER A 85 -8.49 2.27 -10.21
C SER A 85 -8.34 1.44 -8.92
N ILE A 86 -9.39 1.45 -8.08
CA ILE A 86 -9.44 0.68 -6.83
C ILE A 86 -9.55 -0.82 -7.15
N GLU A 87 -10.51 -1.24 -7.98
CA GLU A 87 -10.67 -2.63 -8.43
C GLU A 87 -9.33 -3.20 -8.95
N GLN A 88 -8.68 -2.47 -9.87
CA GLN A 88 -7.44 -2.93 -10.47
C GLN A 88 -6.26 -2.88 -9.50
N GLY A 89 -6.15 -1.84 -8.67
CA GLY A 89 -5.06 -1.69 -7.70
C GLY A 89 -5.11 -2.77 -6.62
N VAL A 90 -6.28 -3.01 -6.05
CA VAL A 90 -6.50 -4.07 -5.04
C VAL A 90 -6.20 -5.45 -5.63
N ALA A 91 -6.73 -5.78 -6.82
CA ALA A 91 -6.44 -7.05 -7.50
C ALA A 91 -4.96 -7.19 -7.91
N TYR A 92 -4.27 -6.08 -8.21
CA TYR A 92 -2.84 -6.12 -8.50
C TYR A 92 -1.98 -6.34 -7.24
N PHE A 93 -2.35 -5.73 -6.10
CA PHE A 93 -1.71 -5.99 -4.82
C PHE A 93 -1.97 -7.41 -4.30
N ALA A 94 -3.20 -7.92 -4.40
CA ALA A 94 -3.52 -9.32 -4.06
C ALA A 94 -2.62 -10.32 -4.82
N LYS A 95 -2.42 -10.05 -6.12
CA LYS A 95 -1.53 -10.81 -7.00
C LYS A 95 -0.04 -10.66 -6.68
N THR A 96 0.44 -9.51 -6.20
CA THR A 96 1.83 -9.41 -5.73
C THR A 96 2.01 -10.08 -4.37
N LEU A 97 1.00 -10.07 -3.50
CA LEU A 97 0.99 -10.73 -2.20
C LEU A 97 0.98 -12.26 -2.32
N GLU A 98 0.10 -12.83 -3.16
CA GLU A 98 0.07 -14.28 -3.47
C GLU A 98 1.45 -14.74 -3.98
N ARG A 99 2.01 -14.04 -4.97
CA ARG A 99 3.33 -14.37 -5.54
C ARG A 99 4.49 -14.16 -4.56
N SER A 100 4.29 -13.43 -3.48
CA SER A 100 5.30 -13.17 -2.44
C SER A 100 5.19 -14.11 -1.23
N ASP A 101 4.31 -15.12 -1.26
CA ASP A 101 4.04 -16.04 -0.14
C ASP A 101 3.67 -15.29 1.16
N GLY A 102 2.97 -14.17 1.03
CA GLY A 102 2.58 -13.28 2.14
C GLY A 102 3.64 -12.29 2.63
N ASP A 103 4.82 -12.18 2.00
CA ASP A 103 5.78 -11.10 2.30
C ASP A 103 5.23 -9.75 1.82
N VAL A 104 4.56 -9.02 2.72
CA VAL A 104 3.94 -7.70 2.48
C VAL A 104 4.95 -6.68 1.95
N LYS A 105 6.19 -6.67 2.48
CA LYS A 105 7.21 -5.71 2.01
C LYS A 105 7.65 -6.05 0.58
N LEU A 106 7.75 -7.33 0.22
CA LEU A 106 7.97 -7.74 -1.16
C LEU A 106 6.76 -7.42 -2.06
N ALA A 107 5.53 -7.60 -1.57
CA ALA A 107 4.30 -7.31 -2.30
C ALA A 107 4.16 -5.80 -2.63
N LEU A 108 4.41 -4.93 -1.65
CA LEU A 108 4.43 -3.48 -1.79
C LEU A 108 5.51 -3.01 -2.77
N GLN A 109 6.77 -3.42 -2.60
CA GLN A 109 7.83 -3.02 -3.54
C GLN A 109 7.57 -3.54 -4.96
N SER A 110 6.88 -4.69 -5.10
CA SER A 110 6.48 -5.26 -6.38
C SER A 110 5.23 -4.62 -7.00
N TYR A 111 4.48 -3.84 -6.22
CA TYR A 111 3.48 -2.92 -6.76
C TYR A 111 4.22 -1.85 -7.57
N ASN A 112 5.13 -1.12 -6.90
CA ASN A 112 5.91 -0.02 -7.48
C ASN A 112 6.89 -0.44 -8.61
N PHE A 113 7.64 -1.53 -8.44
CA PHE A 113 8.64 -1.99 -9.42
C PHE A 113 8.09 -2.94 -10.49
N GLY A 114 6.80 -3.28 -10.41
CA GLY A 114 6.22 -4.38 -11.18
C GLY A 114 6.62 -5.76 -10.64
N ALA A 115 5.74 -6.75 -10.81
CA ALA A 115 5.88 -8.08 -10.22
C ALA A 115 7.07 -8.93 -10.75
N GLY A 116 7.96 -8.38 -11.59
CA GLY A 116 9.27 -8.97 -11.90
C GLY A 116 10.30 -8.78 -10.79
N PHE A 117 10.07 -7.87 -9.83
CA PHE A 117 10.90 -7.73 -8.63
C PHE A 117 10.83 -8.98 -7.72
N ILE A 118 9.65 -9.60 -7.62
CA ILE A 118 9.46 -10.89 -6.93
C ILE A 118 10.43 -11.95 -7.47
N ASP A 119 10.49 -12.12 -8.80
CA ASP A 119 11.38 -13.10 -9.43
C ASP A 119 12.86 -12.77 -9.19
N PHE A 120 13.21 -11.48 -9.12
CA PHE A 120 14.56 -11.06 -8.75
C PHE A 120 14.90 -11.42 -7.30
N VAL A 121 14.04 -11.09 -6.35
CA VAL A 121 14.24 -11.37 -4.91
C VAL A 121 14.31 -12.88 -4.64
N MET A 122 13.45 -13.68 -5.28
CA MET A 122 13.47 -15.15 -5.14
C MET A 122 14.76 -15.78 -5.65
N ASN A 123 15.44 -15.17 -6.63
CA ASN A 123 16.76 -15.61 -7.09
C ASN A 123 17.93 -15.08 -6.23
N ASN A 124 17.71 -14.12 -5.33
CA ASN A 124 18.77 -13.43 -4.57
C ASN A 124 18.56 -13.47 -3.03
N GLY A 125 17.84 -14.48 -2.52
CA GLY A 125 17.71 -14.74 -1.08
C GLY A 125 16.30 -15.05 -0.60
N GLY A 126 15.28 -14.76 -1.42
CA GLY A 126 13.89 -15.16 -1.16
C GLY A 126 13.15 -14.34 -0.10
N LYS A 127 13.62 -13.13 0.22
CA LYS A 127 12.98 -12.18 1.15
C LYS A 127 13.27 -10.74 0.73
N TYR A 128 12.34 -9.83 0.97
CA TYR A 128 12.57 -8.39 0.76
C TYR A 128 13.79 -7.88 1.56
N THR A 129 14.64 -7.06 0.92
CA THR A 129 15.59 -6.17 1.59
C THR A 129 15.74 -4.87 0.80
N GLN A 130 16.12 -3.79 1.50
CA GLN A 130 16.42 -2.50 0.88
C GLN A 130 17.55 -2.59 -0.16
N ASP A 131 18.61 -3.36 0.15
CA ASP A 131 19.73 -3.58 -0.77
C ASP A 131 19.28 -4.21 -2.10
N LEU A 132 18.34 -5.16 -2.06
CA LEU A 132 17.79 -5.79 -3.27
C LEU A 132 16.90 -4.83 -4.05
N ALA A 133 16.16 -3.94 -3.39
CA ALA A 133 15.38 -2.90 -4.06
C ALA A 133 16.29 -1.93 -4.82
N ILE A 134 17.37 -1.47 -4.17
CA ILE A 134 18.40 -0.61 -4.77
C ILE A 134 19.09 -1.33 -5.95
N GLU A 135 19.49 -2.60 -5.78
CA GLU A 135 20.17 -3.36 -6.84
C GLU A 135 19.27 -3.60 -8.06
N PHE A 136 17.98 -3.90 -7.86
CA PHE A 136 17.02 -4.05 -8.95
C PHE A 136 16.77 -2.74 -9.69
N SER A 137 16.53 -1.65 -8.95
CA SER A 137 16.30 -0.33 -9.53
C SER A 137 17.50 0.16 -10.34
N SER A 138 18.72 0.05 -9.79
CA SER A 138 19.97 0.41 -10.48
C SER A 138 20.16 -0.40 -11.78
N LYS A 139 19.89 -1.72 -11.76
CA LYS A 139 19.90 -2.56 -12.97
C LYS A 139 18.85 -2.14 -14.00
N LYS A 140 17.61 -1.88 -13.58
CA LYS A 140 16.53 -1.43 -14.47
C LYS A 140 16.83 -0.05 -15.07
N TYR A 141 17.42 0.85 -14.30
CA TYR A 141 17.84 2.15 -14.80
C TYR A 141 19.00 2.04 -15.80
N GLU A 142 20.02 1.20 -15.56
CA GLU A 142 21.08 0.96 -16.54
C GLU A 142 20.52 0.45 -17.88
N GLU A 143 19.57 -0.50 -17.83
CA GLU A 143 18.86 -1.01 -19.00
C GLU A 143 18.05 0.08 -19.73
N LEU A 144 17.37 0.97 -19.00
CA LEU A 144 16.30 1.83 -19.55
C LEU A 144 16.64 3.32 -19.66
N LYS A 145 17.72 3.83 -19.04
CA LYS A 145 18.09 5.27 -19.07
C LYS A 145 18.29 5.83 -20.48
N HIS A 146 18.67 4.97 -21.43
CA HIS A 146 18.79 5.32 -22.85
C HIS A 146 17.47 5.80 -23.49
N THR A 147 16.32 5.51 -22.88
CA THR A 147 15.00 5.98 -23.32
C THR A 147 14.68 7.41 -22.90
N GLY A 148 15.38 7.96 -21.91
CA GLY A 148 15.07 9.26 -21.29
C GLY A 148 13.75 9.30 -20.50
N LYS A 149 13.09 8.16 -20.25
CA LYS A 149 11.83 8.08 -19.48
C LYS A 149 11.99 8.10 -17.96
N TYR A 150 13.18 7.80 -17.45
CA TYR A 150 13.43 7.49 -16.04
C TYR A 150 14.42 8.49 -15.43
N SER A 151 14.18 8.86 -14.17
CA SER A 151 14.97 9.80 -13.38
C SER A 151 14.71 9.54 -11.90
N CYS A 152 15.71 9.74 -11.05
CA CYS A 152 15.56 9.54 -9.60
C CYS A 152 14.53 10.52 -9.03
N ILE A 153 13.56 10.00 -8.28
CA ILE A 153 12.51 10.81 -7.62
C ILE A 153 12.90 11.24 -6.19
N ARG A 154 14.02 10.71 -5.67
CA ARG A 154 14.64 11.02 -4.38
C ARG A 154 16.13 11.31 -4.59
N GLU A 155 16.69 12.29 -3.89
CA GLU A 155 18.11 12.68 -4.00
C GLU A 155 19.03 11.54 -3.54
N GLU A 156 18.59 10.78 -2.51
CA GLU A 156 19.30 9.63 -1.95
C GLU A 156 19.47 8.47 -2.95
N ALA A 157 18.63 8.39 -3.98
CA ALA A 157 18.72 7.35 -5.01
C ALA A 157 19.80 7.63 -6.06
N GLU A 158 20.21 8.90 -6.25
CA GLU A 158 21.21 9.30 -7.25
C GLU A 158 22.58 8.66 -6.99
N GLN A 159 22.95 8.47 -5.71
CA GLN A 159 24.24 7.88 -5.32
C GLN A 159 24.41 6.40 -5.73
N TYR A 160 23.32 5.74 -6.14
CA TYR A 160 23.27 4.33 -6.53
C TYR A 160 22.93 4.12 -8.01
N ASP A 161 22.76 5.21 -8.79
CA ASP A 161 22.10 5.19 -10.11
C ASP A 161 20.71 4.49 -10.06
N ALA A 162 20.02 4.51 -8.90
CA ALA A 162 18.81 3.72 -8.65
C ALA A 162 17.53 4.48 -9.03
N CYS A 163 17.47 4.90 -10.30
CA CYS A 163 16.44 5.82 -10.81
C CYS A 163 15.26 5.14 -11.53
N TYR A 164 14.91 3.90 -11.15
CA TYR A 164 13.73 3.18 -11.65
C TYR A 164 12.76 2.90 -10.49
N GLY A 165 11.54 3.44 -10.57
CA GLY A 165 10.58 3.41 -9.46
C GLY A 165 11.08 4.19 -8.23
N ASP A 166 10.54 3.84 -7.07
CA ASP A 166 10.98 4.35 -5.76
C ASP A 166 11.65 3.23 -4.95
N ILE A 167 12.95 3.39 -4.65
CA ILE A 167 13.69 2.44 -3.81
C ILE A 167 13.23 2.42 -2.34
N TYR A 168 12.58 3.47 -1.83
CA TYR A 168 12.07 3.54 -0.45
C TYR A 168 10.55 3.43 -0.37
N TYR A 169 9.90 2.86 -1.41
CA TYR A 169 8.44 2.75 -1.49
C TYR A 169 7.81 2.05 -0.29
N VAL A 170 8.41 0.94 0.16
CA VAL A 170 7.91 0.14 1.28
C VAL A 170 7.85 0.94 2.57
N ASP A 171 8.91 1.70 2.87
CA ASP A 171 8.95 2.48 4.10
C ASP A 171 8.01 3.69 3.99
N ALA A 172 7.90 4.33 2.82
CA ALA A 172 6.96 5.44 2.60
C ALA A 172 5.47 5.04 2.63
N VAL A 173 5.10 3.83 2.19
CA VAL A 173 3.75 3.29 2.42
C VAL A 173 3.54 2.97 3.90
N LEU A 174 4.54 2.40 4.58
CA LEU A 174 4.40 2.00 5.98
C LEU A 174 4.47 3.18 6.96
N ASP A 175 5.09 4.31 6.61
CA ASP A 175 4.95 5.56 7.36
C ASP A 175 3.44 5.93 7.46
N HIS A 176 2.70 5.83 6.35
CA HIS A 176 1.24 6.02 6.29
C HIS A 176 0.39 4.84 6.85
N TYR A 177 1.01 3.92 7.60
CA TYR A 177 0.35 2.84 8.33
C TYR A 177 0.77 2.81 9.80
N GLU A 178 2.02 3.17 10.10
CA GLU A 178 2.57 3.26 11.46
C GLU A 178 2.27 4.62 12.13
N GLU A 179 2.11 5.73 11.38
CA GLU A 179 1.56 6.99 11.92
C GLU A 179 0.13 6.81 12.47
N ASP A 180 -0.64 5.90 11.87
CA ASP A 180 -1.99 5.52 12.30
C ASP A 180 -2.00 4.41 13.36
N GLY A 181 -1.00 3.52 13.33
CA GLY A 181 -0.89 2.37 14.23
C GLY A 181 -0.34 2.65 15.63
N ASP A 182 0.49 3.69 15.84
CA ASP A 182 1.13 3.92 17.15
C ASP A 182 0.34 4.79 18.14
N LEU A 183 -0.67 4.17 18.73
CA LEU A 183 -1.04 4.43 20.13
C LEU A 183 -0.64 3.28 21.07
N ILE A 184 0.37 2.46 20.74
CA ILE A 184 0.73 1.26 21.53
C ILE A 184 2.23 0.98 21.78
N ALA A 185 3.13 1.96 21.64
CA ALA A 185 4.49 1.88 22.19
C ALA A 185 4.68 2.60 23.54
N SER A 186 3.63 3.17 24.15
CA SER A 186 3.73 3.99 25.37
C SER A 186 3.73 3.23 26.72
N SER A 187 4.10 1.94 26.78
CA SER A 187 4.46 1.29 28.06
C SER A 187 5.26 -0.04 27.99
N SER A 188 6.57 0.01 28.24
CA SER A 188 7.38 -1.00 28.97
C SER A 188 8.77 -0.48 29.33
#